data_AF-A0A941BK16-F1
#
_entry.id   AF-A0A941BK16-F1
#
_cell.length_a   1.000
_cell.length_b   1.000
_cell.length_c   1.000
_cell.angle_alpha   90.00
_cell.angle_beta   90.00
_cell.angle_gamma   90.00
#
_symmetry.space_group_name_H-M   'P 1'
#
loop_
_entity.id
_entity.type
_entity.pdbx_description
1 polymer ?
#
loop_
_entity_poly.entity_id
_entity_poly.type
_entity_poly.pdbx_seq_one_letter_code
_entity_poly.pdbx_strand_id
1 'polypeptide(L)'
;MAPSSSSRGFTLVEVLVALFVMAVLAGMAWQGIDALARSREGAQQASAQVLRLSNVLAQWEQDLNQIQDSAAAPSLRFDGAALRLTRRTPEGLQFVVWTLQDRQLWRWASPPVTRVRDMQDWWIRGQQWSAISGDALRMLGDVDSWQVYYWRLTDNNWSNAQSTGDTAPVPPVKQGDNDPPPDFDRELLPRGVRLLLQMPPGPLTRDIVLRP
;
A
#
# COMPACT_ATOMS: atom_id res chain seq x y z
N MET A 1 42.85 15.93 74.76
CA MET A 1 42.47 14.51 74.88
C MET A 1 41.46 14.23 73.77
N ALA A 2 41.91 13.79 72.60
CA ALA A 2 41.01 13.46 71.49
C ALA A 2 40.59 11.98 71.64
N PRO A 3 39.29 11.65 71.58
CA PRO A 3 38.87 10.26 71.65
C PRO A 3 39.41 9.49 70.43
N SER A 4 40.09 8.38 70.68
CA SER A 4 40.47 7.41 69.67
C SER A 4 39.21 6.74 69.12
N SER A 5 38.97 6.87 67.82
CA SER A 5 37.90 6.15 67.14
C SER A 5 38.24 4.67 67.09
N SER A 6 37.40 3.83 67.71
CA SER A 6 37.50 2.39 67.58
C SER A 6 37.18 1.98 66.14
N SER A 7 38.16 1.47 65.40
CA SER A 7 37.94 0.85 64.09
C SER A 7 37.12 -0.43 64.29
N ARG A 8 35.84 -0.40 63.89
CA ARG A 8 34.98 -1.59 63.86
C ARG A 8 35.38 -2.46 62.67
N GLY A 9 35.73 -3.72 62.92
CA GLY A 9 36.01 -4.70 61.86
C GLY A 9 34.73 -5.18 61.19
N PHE A 10 34.76 -5.28 59.86
CA PHE A 10 33.63 -5.70 59.02
C PHE A 10 33.38 -7.21 59.20
N THR A 11 32.14 -7.63 59.47
CA THR A 11 31.83 -9.05 59.65
C THR A 11 31.60 -9.74 58.29
N LEU A 12 31.92 -11.03 58.18
CA LEU A 12 31.64 -11.84 56.98
C LEU A 12 30.16 -11.73 56.55
N VAL A 13 29.26 -11.72 57.53
CA VAL A 13 27.81 -11.61 57.33
C VAL A 13 27.44 -10.29 56.64
N GLU A 14 28.09 -9.19 57.02
CA GLU A 14 27.83 -7.87 56.47
C GLU A 14 28.26 -7.77 54.99
N VAL A 15 29.38 -8.39 54.62
CA VAL A 15 29.80 -8.50 53.21
C VAL A 15 28.80 -9.33 52.42
N LEU A 16 28.35 -10.44 52.98
CA LEU A 16 27.45 -11.36 52.32
C LEU A 16 26.07 -10.73 52.07
N VAL A 17 25.55 -9.98 53.05
CA VAL A 17 24.32 -9.19 52.89
C VAL A 17 24.51 -8.09 51.83
N ALA A 18 25.63 -7.36 51.87
CA ALA A 18 25.91 -6.34 50.87
C ALA A 18 25.98 -6.92 49.45
N LEU A 19 26.65 -8.06 49.28
CA LEU A 19 26.72 -8.78 48.01
C LEU A 19 25.35 -9.29 47.55
N PHE A 20 24.53 -9.80 48.47
CA PHE A 20 23.17 -10.26 48.15
C PHE A 20 22.30 -9.10 47.66
N VAL A 21 22.31 -7.96 48.37
CA VAL A 21 21.56 -6.76 47.96
C VAL A 21 22.06 -6.26 46.61
N MET A 22 23.39 -6.17 46.40
CA MET A 22 23.95 -5.78 45.10
C MET A 22 23.56 -6.75 43.98
N ALA A 23 23.54 -8.05 44.23
CA ALA A 23 23.12 -9.05 43.25
C ALA A 23 21.65 -8.87 42.86
N VAL A 24 20.76 -8.60 43.82
CA VAL A 24 19.35 -8.33 43.55
C VAL A 24 19.16 -7.04 42.75
N LEU A 25 19.85 -5.95 43.15
CA LEU A 25 19.80 -4.68 42.41
C LEU A 25 20.32 -4.82 40.98
N ALA A 26 21.43 -5.54 40.78
CA ALA A 26 21.98 -5.81 39.46
C ALA A 26 21.00 -6.62 38.58
N GLY A 27 20.35 -7.64 39.16
CA GLY A 27 19.33 -8.44 38.48
C GLY A 27 18.12 -7.61 38.03
N MET A 28 17.59 -6.75 38.90
CA MET A 28 16.48 -5.86 38.55
C MET A 28 16.87 -4.81 37.51
N ALA A 29 18.09 -4.26 37.59
CA ALA A 29 18.59 -3.31 36.62
C ALA A 29 18.68 -3.93 35.21
N TRP A 30 19.16 -5.17 35.09
CA TRP A 30 19.22 -5.89 33.82
C TRP A 30 17.82 -6.14 33.23
N GLN A 31 16.88 -6.59 34.07
CA GLN A 31 15.48 -6.78 33.64
C GLN A 31 14.83 -5.46 33.18
N GLY A 32 15.16 -4.34 33.83
CA GLY A 32 14.70 -3.01 33.43
C GLY A 32 15.24 -2.59 32.06
N ILE A 33 16.52 -2.87 31.78
CA ILE A 33 17.15 -2.61 30.47
C ILE A 33 16.51 -3.48 29.39
N ASP A 34 16.30 -4.78 29.65
CA ASP A 34 15.67 -5.71 28.70
C ASP A 34 14.22 -5.33 28.38
N ALA A 35 13.46 -4.88 29.38
CA ALA A 35 12.10 -4.39 29.18
C ALA A 35 12.08 -3.12 28.29
N LEU A 36 12.99 -2.19 28.53
CA LEU A 36 13.12 -0.98 27.72
C LEU A 36 13.57 -1.30 26.29
N ALA A 37 14.52 -2.21 26.11
CA ALA A 37 15.00 -2.63 24.80
C ALA A 37 13.87 -3.22 23.94
N ARG A 38 13.09 -4.16 24.49
CA ARG A 38 11.93 -4.75 23.81
C ARG A 38 10.85 -3.72 23.48
N SER A 39 10.58 -2.78 24.39
CA SER A 39 9.62 -1.70 24.15
C SER A 39 10.04 -0.81 22.97
N ARG A 40 11.32 -0.43 22.92
CA ARG A 40 11.89 0.35 21.81
C ARG A 40 11.81 -0.42 20.49
N GLU A 41 12.14 -1.69 20.49
CA GLU A 41 12.05 -2.54 19.30
C GLU A 41 10.61 -2.64 18.78
N GLY A 42 9.63 -2.88 19.66
CA GLY A 42 8.22 -2.88 19.29
C GLY A 42 7.73 -1.55 18.70
N ALA A 43 8.14 -0.43 19.32
CA ALA A 43 7.80 0.91 18.81
C ALA A 43 8.43 1.20 17.43
N GLN A 44 9.68 0.76 17.20
CA GLN A 44 10.35 0.89 15.91
C GLN A 44 9.66 0.06 14.83
N GLN A 45 9.27 -1.17 15.13
CA GLN A 45 8.55 -2.04 14.20
C GLN A 45 7.19 -1.46 13.82
N ALA A 46 6.41 -0.98 14.80
CA ALA A 46 5.13 -0.31 14.54
C ALA A 46 5.31 0.94 13.66
N SER A 47 6.33 1.75 13.94
CA SER A 47 6.63 2.94 13.14
C SER A 47 6.99 2.60 11.69
N ALA A 48 7.80 1.56 11.49
CA ALA A 48 8.16 1.08 10.15
C ALA A 48 6.94 0.56 9.37
N GLN A 49 6.00 -0.11 10.05
CA GLN A 49 4.74 -0.58 9.44
C GLN A 49 3.86 0.59 8.99
N VAL A 50 3.70 1.62 9.83
CA VAL A 50 2.94 2.83 9.48
C VAL A 50 3.57 3.56 8.30
N LEU A 51 4.90 3.73 8.29
CA LEU A 51 5.62 4.37 7.18
C LEU A 51 5.50 3.58 5.88
N ARG A 52 5.55 2.24 5.94
CA ARG A 52 5.30 1.40 4.78
C ARG A 52 3.89 1.62 4.25
N LEU A 53 2.89 1.58 5.12
CA LEU A 53 1.50 1.80 4.73
C LEU A 53 1.31 3.19 4.09
N SER A 54 1.86 4.25 4.69
CA SER A 54 1.75 5.60 4.13
C SER A 54 2.39 5.72 2.74
N ASN A 55 3.53 5.06 2.52
CA ASN A 55 4.18 5.04 1.20
C ASN A 55 3.35 4.30 0.16
N VAL A 56 2.71 3.18 0.53
CA VAL A 56 1.82 2.42 -0.36
C VAL A 56 0.60 3.26 -0.74
N LEU A 57 -0.02 3.92 0.22
CA LEU A 57 -1.16 4.80 -0.03
C LEU A 57 -0.76 6.00 -0.90
N ALA A 58 0.40 6.62 -0.64
CA ALA A 58 0.91 7.71 -1.47
C ALA A 58 1.19 7.26 -2.91
N GLN A 59 1.75 6.07 -3.10
CA GLN A 59 1.98 5.49 -4.42
C GLN A 59 0.67 5.20 -5.16
N TRP A 60 -0.33 4.67 -4.45
CA TRP A 60 -1.67 4.42 -4.99
C TRP A 60 -2.38 5.72 -5.39
N GLU A 61 -2.30 6.75 -4.53
CA GLU A 61 -2.79 8.10 -4.82
C GLU A 61 -2.12 8.72 -6.02
N GLN A 62 -0.80 8.58 -6.14
CA GLN A 62 -0.04 9.11 -7.26
C GLN A 62 -0.45 8.47 -8.58
N ASP A 63 -0.71 7.15 -8.59
CA ASP A 63 -1.19 6.47 -9.79
C ASP A 63 -2.57 6.98 -10.21
N LEU A 64 -3.48 7.13 -9.24
CA LEU A 64 -4.84 7.61 -9.50
C LEU A 64 -4.90 9.07 -9.94
N ASN A 65 -4.07 9.95 -9.36
CA ASN A 65 -4.01 11.36 -9.74
C ASN A 65 -3.42 11.60 -11.15
N GLN A 66 -2.81 10.57 -11.74
CA GLN A 66 -2.22 10.65 -13.07
C GLN A 66 -3.02 9.85 -14.11
N ILE A 67 -4.23 9.39 -13.77
CA ILE A 67 -5.09 8.69 -14.72
C ILE A 67 -5.30 9.56 -15.97
N GLN A 68 -5.18 8.93 -17.12
CA GLN A 68 -5.35 9.56 -18.41
C GLN A 68 -6.25 8.65 -19.26
N ASP A 69 -7.29 9.25 -19.84
CA ASP A 69 -8.16 8.55 -20.78
C ASP A 69 -7.39 8.19 -22.06
N SER A 70 -7.64 6.99 -22.58
CA SER A 70 -6.97 6.40 -23.73
C SER A 70 -7.97 5.62 -24.58
N ALA A 71 -7.78 5.61 -25.90
CA ALA A 71 -8.56 4.76 -26.80
C ALA A 71 -8.08 3.31 -26.80
N ALA A 72 -6.87 3.03 -26.30
CA ALA A 72 -6.23 1.71 -26.35
C ALA A 72 -6.61 0.78 -25.19
N ALA A 73 -6.96 1.36 -24.03
CA ALA A 73 -7.25 0.63 -22.80
C ALA A 73 -8.18 1.45 -21.90
N PRO A 74 -8.98 0.81 -21.05
CA PRO A 74 -9.75 1.52 -20.03
C PRO A 74 -8.87 2.43 -19.17
N SER A 75 -9.37 3.61 -18.85
CA SER A 75 -8.69 4.60 -17.99
C SER A 75 -8.55 4.08 -16.55
N LEU A 76 -9.60 3.44 -16.03
CA LEU A 76 -9.67 2.83 -14.71
C LEU A 76 -10.69 1.69 -14.72
N ARG A 77 -10.31 0.51 -14.23
CA ARG A 77 -11.19 -0.66 -14.13
C ARG A 77 -10.82 -1.51 -12.93
N PHE A 78 -11.83 -2.01 -12.22
CA PHE A 78 -11.67 -2.97 -11.15
C PHE A 78 -12.52 -4.22 -11.42
N ASP A 79 -11.92 -5.40 -11.38
CA ASP A 79 -12.61 -6.69 -11.63
C ASP A 79 -12.77 -7.53 -10.35
N GLY A 80 -12.56 -6.94 -9.17
CA GLY A 80 -12.55 -7.64 -7.88
C GLY A 80 -11.17 -8.18 -7.50
N ALA A 81 -10.33 -8.58 -8.45
CA ALA A 81 -9.00 -9.15 -8.21
C ALA A 81 -7.86 -8.16 -8.48
N ALA A 82 -8.02 -7.30 -9.47
CA ALA A 82 -7.04 -6.33 -9.93
C ALA A 82 -7.70 -4.98 -10.26
N LEU A 83 -7.05 -3.91 -9.82
CA LEU A 83 -7.33 -2.53 -10.21
C LEU A 83 -6.35 -2.18 -11.32
N ARG A 84 -6.87 -1.94 -12.51
CA ARG A 84 -6.11 -1.62 -13.71
C ARG A 84 -6.39 -0.18 -14.10
N LEU A 85 -5.35 0.55 -14.45
CA LEU A 85 -5.49 1.95 -14.83
C LEU A 85 -4.44 2.34 -15.86
N THR A 86 -4.80 3.31 -16.68
CA THR A 86 -3.89 3.96 -17.62
C THR A 86 -3.54 5.31 -17.06
N ARG A 87 -2.25 5.59 -16.89
CA ARG A 87 -1.76 6.88 -16.36
C ARG A 87 -0.74 7.54 -17.27
N ARG A 88 -0.59 8.85 -17.15
CA ARG A 88 0.46 9.61 -17.80
C ARG A 88 1.79 9.58 -17.02
N THR A 89 2.88 9.62 -17.75
CA THR A 89 4.24 9.88 -17.29
C THR A 89 4.90 10.88 -18.24
N PRO A 90 6.04 11.50 -17.87
CA PRO A 90 6.76 12.40 -18.78
C PRO A 90 7.16 11.76 -20.11
N GLU A 91 7.36 10.44 -20.14
CA GLU A 91 7.81 9.67 -21.30
C GLU A 91 6.67 9.11 -22.16
N GLY A 92 5.42 9.18 -21.69
CA GLY A 92 4.26 8.66 -22.41
C GLY A 92 3.13 8.18 -21.50
N LEU A 93 2.38 7.18 -21.96
CA LEU A 93 1.36 6.49 -21.17
C LEU A 93 1.94 5.23 -20.56
N GLN A 94 1.50 4.91 -19.35
CA GLN A 94 1.89 3.70 -18.63
C GLN A 94 0.64 2.96 -18.18
N PHE A 95 0.64 1.64 -18.34
CA PHE A 95 -0.39 0.77 -17.83
C PHE A 95 0.01 0.25 -16.44
N VAL A 96 -0.85 0.41 -15.45
CA VAL A 96 -0.58 0.03 -14.05
C VAL A 96 -1.61 -0.97 -13.59
N VAL A 97 -1.15 -2.01 -12.91
CA VAL A 97 -1.98 -3.04 -12.30
C VAL A 97 -1.64 -3.13 -10.82
N TRP A 98 -2.65 -2.88 -9.99
CA TRP A 98 -2.63 -3.28 -8.59
C TRP A 98 -3.40 -4.59 -8.44
N THR A 99 -2.93 -5.52 -7.62
CA THR A 99 -3.64 -6.78 -7.36
C THR A 99 -3.28 -7.36 -6.01
N LEU A 100 -4.22 -8.08 -5.39
CA LEU A 100 -4.00 -8.82 -4.16
C LEU A 100 -3.76 -10.30 -4.49
N GLN A 101 -2.58 -10.82 -4.15
CA GLN A 101 -2.17 -12.22 -4.36
C GLN A 101 -1.51 -12.73 -3.10
N ASP A 102 -1.90 -13.91 -2.61
CA ASP A 102 -1.31 -14.53 -1.41
C ASP A 102 -1.26 -13.60 -0.18
N ARG A 103 -2.34 -12.82 0.05
CA ARG A 103 -2.44 -11.78 1.10
C ARG A 103 -1.39 -10.66 0.98
N GLN A 104 -0.85 -10.47 -0.22
CA GLN A 104 0.12 -9.42 -0.53
C GLN A 104 -0.43 -8.53 -1.63
N LEU A 105 -0.40 -7.23 -1.38
CA LEU A 105 -0.72 -6.23 -2.37
C LEU A 105 0.49 -6.02 -3.27
N TRP A 106 0.30 -6.21 -4.56
CA TRP A 106 1.30 -6.03 -5.61
C TRP A 106 0.95 -4.84 -6.49
N ARG A 107 1.98 -4.17 -6.99
CA ARG A 107 1.88 -3.16 -8.04
C ARG A 107 2.82 -3.54 -9.18
N TRP A 108 2.29 -3.65 -10.38
CA TRP A 108 3.07 -3.74 -11.60
C TRP A 108 2.79 -2.53 -12.48
N ALA A 109 3.79 -2.08 -13.24
CA ALA A 109 3.65 -0.99 -14.18
C ALA A 109 4.45 -1.29 -15.45
N SER A 110 3.83 -1.08 -16.62
CA SER A 110 4.50 -1.27 -17.91
C SER A 110 5.62 -0.23 -18.11
N PRO A 111 6.56 -0.47 -19.04
CA PRO A 111 7.32 0.62 -19.62
C PRO A 111 6.37 1.69 -20.21
N PRO A 112 6.77 2.99 -20.20
CA PRO A 112 5.98 4.03 -20.83
C PRO A 112 5.97 3.85 -22.35
N VAL A 113 4.82 4.07 -22.96
CA VAL A 113 4.58 3.91 -24.40
C VAL A 113 3.90 5.14 -24.97
N THR A 114 4.20 5.44 -26.24
CA THR A 114 3.60 6.57 -26.97
C THR A 114 2.62 6.12 -28.06
N ARG A 115 2.64 4.83 -28.43
CA ARG A 115 1.76 4.25 -29.46
C ARG A 115 0.56 3.56 -28.83
N VAL A 116 -0.60 3.74 -29.46
CA VAL A 116 -1.87 3.10 -29.08
C VAL A 116 -1.73 1.57 -29.09
N ARG A 117 -1.11 1.00 -30.12
CA ARG A 117 -0.90 -0.45 -30.26
C ARG A 117 -0.08 -1.05 -29.11
N ASP A 118 1.03 -0.42 -28.74
CA ASP A 118 1.88 -0.91 -27.65
C ASP A 118 1.12 -0.87 -26.30
N MET A 119 0.26 0.14 -26.11
CA MET A 119 -0.62 0.21 -24.93
C MET A 119 -1.67 -0.90 -24.93
N GLN A 120 -2.26 -1.21 -26.09
CA GLN A 120 -3.22 -2.31 -26.21
C GLN A 120 -2.59 -3.67 -25.93
N ASP A 121 -1.33 -3.89 -26.36
CA ASP A 121 -0.56 -5.09 -26.05
C ASP A 121 -0.34 -5.22 -24.52
N TRP A 122 -0.02 -4.11 -23.82
CA TRP A 122 0.08 -4.10 -22.36
C TRP A 122 -1.25 -4.34 -21.66
N TRP A 123 -2.35 -3.80 -22.18
CA TRP A 123 -3.70 -4.05 -21.67
C TRP A 123 -4.05 -5.54 -21.69
N ILE A 124 -3.82 -6.20 -22.83
CA ILE A 124 -4.08 -7.63 -23.00
C ILE A 124 -3.19 -8.44 -22.06
N ARG A 125 -1.88 -8.16 -22.03
CA ARG A 125 -0.94 -8.87 -21.16
C ARG A 125 -1.28 -8.70 -19.68
N GLY A 126 -1.62 -7.48 -19.26
CA GLY A 126 -1.94 -7.14 -17.88
C GLY A 126 -3.28 -7.71 -17.38
N GLN A 127 -4.04 -8.39 -18.23
CA GLN A 127 -5.17 -9.21 -17.76
C GLN A 127 -4.67 -10.45 -17.00
N GLN A 128 -3.51 -11.00 -17.36
CA GLN A 128 -2.98 -12.24 -16.82
C GLN A 128 -1.88 -11.95 -15.79
N TRP A 129 -2.13 -12.27 -14.52
CA TRP A 129 -1.14 -12.06 -13.45
C TRP A 129 0.20 -12.75 -13.73
N SER A 130 0.18 -14.01 -14.17
CA SER A 130 1.39 -14.78 -14.49
C SER A 130 2.28 -14.14 -15.56
N ALA A 131 1.71 -13.31 -16.43
CA ALA A 131 2.44 -12.64 -17.51
C ALA A 131 3.19 -11.38 -17.04
N ILE A 132 2.82 -10.84 -15.87
CA ILE A 132 3.36 -9.58 -15.33
C ILE A 132 4.02 -9.75 -13.95
N SER A 133 3.79 -10.89 -13.27
CA SER A 133 4.23 -11.11 -11.88
C SER A 133 5.75 -11.05 -11.70
N GLY A 134 6.53 -11.33 -12.74
CA GLY A 134 8.00 -11.32 -12.68
C GLY A 134 8.61 -9.96 -12.36
N ASP A 135 7.98 -8.87 -12.81
CA ASP A 135 8.44 -7.49 -12.61
C ASP A 135 7.58 -6.73 -11.60
N ALA A 136 6.65 -7.41 -10.93
CA ALA A 136 5.73 -6.79 -10.00
C ALA A 136 6.41 -6.48 -8.66
N LEU A 137 6.10 -5.31 -8.08
CA LEU A 137 6.62 -4.86 -6.81
C LEU A 137 5.66 -5.23 -5.69
N ARG A 138 6.18 -5.92 -4.66
CA ARG A 138 5.42 -6.17 -3.42
C ARG A 138 5.30 -4.87 -2.64
N MET A 139 4.08 -4.41 -2.42
CA MET A 139 3.80 -3.14 -1.77
C MET A 139 3.46 -3.31 -0.29
N LEU A 140 2.50 -4.19 0.00
CA LEU A 140 2.00 -4.41 1.36
C LEU A 140 1.79 -5.90 1.60
N GLY A 141 2.09 -6.37 2.81
CA GLY A 141 1.77 -7.73 3.25
C GLY A 141 0.58 -7.72 4.19
N ASP A 142 0.09 -8.92 4.52
CA ASP A 142 -0.95 -9.13 5.52
C ASP A 142 -2.26 -8.39 5.20
N VAL A 143 -2.65 -8.39 3.93
CA VAL A 143 -3.93 -7.86 3.47
C VAL A 143 -4.90 -9.02 3.30
N ASP A 144 -5.93 -9.09 4.14
CA ASP A 144 -6.95 -10.14 4.12
C ASP A 144 -7.87 -10.04 2.90
N SER A 145 -8.29 -8.82 2.57
CA SER A 145 -9.14 -8.55 1.42
C SER A 145 -8.99 -7.10 0.98
N TRP A 146 -9.31 -6.83 -0.29
CA TRP A 146 -9.42 -5.48 -0.80
C TRP A 146 -10.76 -5.27 -1.50
N GLN A 147 -11.28 -4.05 -1.45
CA GLN A 147 -12.47 -3.64 -2.16
C GLN A 147 -12.28 -2.23 -2.68
N VAL A 148 -12.89 -1.96 -3.83
CA VAL A 148 -12.86 -0.63 -4.46
C VAL A 148 -14.28 -0.19 -4.74
N TYR A 149 -14.56 1.07 -4.43
CA TYR A 149 -15.84 1.73 -4.70
C TYR A 149 -15.62 3.00 -5.50
N TYR A 150 -16.57 3.31 -6.37
CA TYR A 150 -16.54 4.49 -7.22
C TYR A 150 -17.67 5.45 -6.85
N TRP A 151 -17.34 6.74 -6.79
CA TRP A 151 -18.35 7.80 -6.73
C TRP A 151 -18.74 8.19 -8.15
N ARG A 152 -19.94 7.81 -8.57
CA ARG A 152 -20.43 7.99 -9.94
C ARG A 152 -21.26 9.26 -10.10
N LEU A 153 -21.28 9.78 -11.32
CA LEU A 153 -21.97 11.03 -11.67
C LEU A 153 -23.49 10.84 -11.71
N THR A 154 -23.97 9.72 -12.24
CA THR A 154 -25.39 9.40 -12.37
C THR A 154 -26.11 9.25 -11.03
N ASP A 155 -25.58 8.39 -10.16
CA ASP A 155 -26.25 8.04 -8.89
C ASP A 155 -25.86 8.98 -7.74
N ASN A 156 -24.83 9.81 -7.92
CA ASN A 156 -24.21 10.66 -6.90
C ASN A 156 -24.03 9.94 -5.54
N ASN A 157 -23.57 8.69 -5.62
CA ASN A 157 -23.39 7.80 -4.48
C ASN A 157 -22.18 6.87 -4.69
N TRP A 158 -21.70 6.27 -3.59
CA TRP A 158 -20.75 5.17 -3.63
C TRP A 158 -21.42 3.90 -4.15
N SER A 159 -20.87 3.35 -5.23
CA SER A 159 -21.23 2.03 -5.75
C SER A 159 -20.00 1.14 -5.81
N ASN A 160 -20.20 -0.19 -5.78
CA ASN A 160 -19.09 -1.12 -5.95
C ASN A 160 -18.46 -0.89 -7.33
N ALA A 161 -17.13 -0.91 -7.42
CA ALA A 161 -16.44 -0.65 -8.68
C ALA A 161 -16.73 -1.69 -9.79
N GLN A 162 -17.28 -2.86 -9.44
CA GLN A 162 -17.74 -3.88 -10.40
C GLN A 162 -19.18 -3.68 -10.89
N SER A 163 -19.96 -2.77 -10.30
CA SER A 163 -21.27 -2.40 -10.84
C SER A 163 -21.08 -1.74 -12.22
N THR A 164 -22.03 -1.86 -13.15
CA THR A 164 -21.91 -1.17 -14.45
C THR A 164 -21.90 0.35 -14.28
N GLY A 165 -20.92 1.04 -14.86
CA GLY A 165 -20.77 2.49 -14.79
C GLY A 165 -21.39 3.24 -15.97
N ASP A 166 -21.15 4.56 -15.99
CA ASP A 166 -21.63 5.44 -17.06
C ASP A 166 -20.78 5.23 -18.31
N THR A 167 -21.36 4.73 -19.40
CA THR A 167 -20.61 4.49 -20.64
C THR A 167 -20.28 5.81 -21.35
N ALA A 168 -19.00 6.02 -21.67
CA ALA A 168 -18.55 7.11 -22.52
C ALA A 168 -18.88 6.76 -23.99
N PRO A 169 -19.36 7.74 -24.80
CA PRO A 169 -19.58 7.52 -26.22
C PRO A 169 -18.27 7.08 -26.90
N VAL A 170 -18.34 6.01 -27.70
CA VAL A 170 -17.23 5.64 -28.59
C VAL A 170 -17.10 6.75 -29.64
N PRO A 171 -15.92 7.40 -29.80
CA PRO A 171 -15.74 8.41 -30.83
C PRO A 171 -16.02 7.77 -32.20
N PRO A 172 -16.69 8.47 -33.13
CA PRO A 172 -16.90 7.93 -34.47
C PRO A 172 -15.54 7.64 -35.12
N VAL A 173 -15.36 6.42 -35.61
CA VAL A 173 -14.17 6.01 -36.37
C VAL A 173 -14.06 6.95 -37.57
N LYS A 174 -12.97 7.73 -37.65
CA LYS A 174 -12.72 8.56 -38.84
C LYS A 174 -12.49 7.61 -40.02
N GLN A 175 -13.25 7.80 -41.09
CA GLN A 175 -13.18 6.98 -42.29
C GLN A 175 -11.76 7.08 -42.89
N GLY A 176 -10.92 6.08 -42.63
CA GLY A 176 -9.50 6.05 -43.01
C GLY A 176 -8.55 5.49 -41.94
N ASP A 177 -8.96 5.48 -40.67
CA ASP A 177 -8.19 4.83 -39.59
C ASP A 177 -8.54 3.33 -39.54
N ASN A 178 -7.54 2.47 -39.75
CA ASN A 178 -7.66 1.00 -39.61
C ASN A 178 -7.56 0.52 -38.15
N ASP A 179 -7.65 1.44 -37.18
CA ASP A 179 -7.59 1.07 -35.77
C ASP A 179 -8.90 0.34 -35.40
N PRO A 180 -8.82 -0.92 -34.95
CA PRO A 180 -10.01 -1.66 -34.55
C PRO A 180 -10.69 -0.91 -33.39
N PRO A 181 -12.04 -0.91 -33.35
CA PRO A 181 -12.76 -0.32 -32.23
C PRO A 181 -12.29 -0.99 -30.92
N PRO A 182 -12.25 -0.24 -29.80
CA PRO A 182 -11.86 -0.79 -28.52
C PRO A 182 -12.80 -1.94 -28.13
N ASP A 183 -12.24 -3.12 -27.85
CA ASP A 183 -12.97 -4.33 -27.40
C ASP A 183 -13.25 -4.29 -25.88
N PHE A 184 -13.58 -3.10 -25.37
CA PHE A 184 -13.87 -2.89 -23.96
C PHE A 184 -14.91 -1.79 -23.80
N ASP A 185 -15.77 -1.97 -22.80
CA ASP A 185 -16.72 -0.94 -22.40
C ASP A 185 -15.95 0.25 -21.84
N ARG A 186 -16.03 1.38 -22.56
CA ARG A 186 -15.41 2.63 -22.12
C ARG A 186 -16.34 3.28 -21.10
N GLU A 187 -16.00 3.19 -19.82
CA GLU A 187 -16.70 3.90 -18.76
C GLU A 187 -16.09 5.30 -18.56
N LEU A 188 -16.93 6.27 -18.21
CA LEU A 188 -16.51 7.59 -17.76
C LEU A 188 -15.73 7.45 -16.45
N LEU A 189 -14.71 8.30 -16.28
CA LEU A 189 -13.92 8.31 -15.07
C LEU A 189 -14.81 8.67 -13.86
N PRO A 190 -14.79 7.90 -12.75
CA PRO A 190 -15.55 8.26 -11.56
C PRO A 190 -14.98 9.52 -10.92
N ARG A 191 -15.79 10.26 -10.15
CA ARG A 191 -15.32 11.47 -9.44
C ARG A 191 -14.48 11.16 -8.22
N GLY A 192 -14.57 9.94 -7.71
CA GLY A 192 -13.83 9.52 -6.54
C GLY A 192 -13.67 8.01 -6.48
N VAL A 193 -12.60 7.59 -5.83
CA VAL A 193 -12.26 6.19 -5.60
C VAL A 193 -12.07 6.01 -4.12
N ARG A 194 -12.75 5.01 -3.57
CA ARG A 194 -12.58 4.54 -2.20
C ARG A 194 -11.92 3.18 -2.21
N LEU A 195 -10.79 3.08 -1.54
CA LEU A 195 -10.10 1.83 -1.24
C LEU A 195 -10.48 1.37 0.16
N LEU A 196 -10.88 0.12 0.30
CA LEU A 196 -11.06 -0.55 1.58
C LEU A 196 -10.13 -1.76 1.64
N LEU A 197 -9.20 -1.76 2.60
CA LEU A 197 -8.30 -2.87 2.89
C LEU A 197 -8.68 -3.48 4.23
N GLN A 198 -8.89 -4.79 4.27
CA GLN A 198 -9.01 -5.54 5.51
C GLN A 198 -7.62 -6.07 5.89
N MET A 199 -7.18 -5.80 7.11
CA MET A 199 -5.88 -6.23 7.62
C MET A 199 -6.03 -6.71 9.08
N PRO A 200 -5.08 -7.50 9.61
CA PRO A 200 -5.10 -7.95 11.01
C PRO A 200 -5.32 -6.86 12.07
N PRO A 201 -4.70 -5.65 11.99
CA PRO A 201 -4.96 -4.60 12.98
C PRO A 201 -6.34 -3.95 12.83
N GLY A 202 -7.05 -4.16 11.72
CA GLY A 202 -8.37 -3.59 11.45
C GLY A 202 -8.54 -3.12 10.00
N PRO A 203 -9.77 -2.70 9.62
CA PRO A 203 -10.04 -2.16 8.30
C PRO A 203 -9.41 -0.77 8.12
N LEU A 204 -8.89 -0.52 6.92
CA LEU A 204 -8.43 0.78 6.46
C LEU A 204 -9.29 1.24 5.30
N THR A 205 -9.81 2.47 5.39
CA THR A 205 -10.55 3.11 4.29
C THR A 205 -9.79 4.35 3.83
N ARG A 206 -9.60 4.51 2.51
CA ARG A 206 -8.97 5.68 1.90
C ARG A 206 -9.81 6.17 0.72
N ASP A 207 -10.24 7.43 0.81
CA ASP A 207 -11.01 8.11 -0.24
C ASP A 207 -10.15 9.12 -0.98
N ILE A 208 -10.26 9.14 -2.30
CA ILE A 208 -9.59 10.10 -3.19
C ILE A 208 -10.62 10.67 -4.15
N VAL A 209 -10.53 11.98 -4.38
CA VAL A 209 -11.25 12.66 -5.46
C VAL A 209 -10.40 12.62 -6.71
N LEU A 210 -10.94 12.07 -7.79
CA LEU A 210 -10.32 12.14 -9.10
C LEU A 210 -10.65 13.49 -9.74
N ARG A 211 -9.64 14.15 -10.28
CA ARG A 211 -9.83 15.37 -11.05
C ARG A 211 -10.33 14.99 -12.46
N PRO A 212 -11.35 15.67 -12.98
CA PRO A 212 -11.84 15.46 -14.35
C PRO A 212 -10.79 15.84 -15.39
#